data_AF-A0A660NMW4-F1
#
_entry.id   AF-A0A660NMW4-F1
#
_cell.length_a   1.000
_cell.length_b   1.000
_cell.length_c   1.000
_cell.angle_alpha   90.00
_cell.angle_beta   90.00
_cell.angle_gamma   90.00
#
_symmetry.space_group_name_H-M   'P 1'
#
loop_
_entity.id
_entity.type
_entity.pdbx_description
1 polymer ?
#
loop_
_entity_poly.entity_id
_entity_poly.type
_entity_poly.pdbx_seq_one_letter_code
_entity_poly.pdbx_strand_id
1 'polypeptide(L)'
;GGVFVTHSAGGIIGWTAAMASDKVQGIIAMEPGAFFFPQGEEPPALQSRFGDVAPLTVPPEQFARLTRMPIVIYFGDYIPDHLDGTQGGEQWFIRMKMARQFVDTVNKHGGKAELVHLPKVGIKGNTHFMFSDTNNAEVADHLARWLHEKGLDK
;
A
#
# COMPACT_ATOMS: atom_id res chain seq x y z
N GLY A 1 17.13 9.52 -8.30
CA GLY A 1 15.72 9.79 -7.95
C GLY A 1 15.61 9.59 -6.46
N GLY A 2 14.41 9.34 -5.93
CA GLY A 2 14.23 9.05 -4.51
C GLY A 2 13.17 8.00 -4.27
N VAL A 3 13.17 7.44 -3.07
CA VAL A 3 12.11 6.56 -2.57
C VAL A 3 11.11 7.41 -1.81
N PHE A 4 9.82 7.19 -2.06
CA PHE A 4 8.76 7.90 -1.36
C PHE A 4 8.13 7.01 -0.30
N VAL A 5 8.30 7.41 0.96
CA VAL A 5 7.69 6.76 2.13
C VAL A 5 6.45 7.55 2.49
N THR A 6 5.29 6.88 2.49
CA THR A 6 3.97 7.51 2.67
C THR A 6 3.17 6.80 3.74
N HIS A 7 2.20 7.50 4.33
CA HIS A 7 1.32 6.97 5.38
C HIS A 7 -0.12 7.40 5.14
N SER A 8 -1.08 6.49 5.34
CA SER A 8 -2.51 6.80 5.36
C SER A 8 -2.98 7.51 4.08
N ALA A 9 -3.63 8.68 4.19
CA ALA A 9 -4.01 9.53 3.06
C ALA A 9 -2.82 9.94 2.17
N GLY A 10 -1.60 9.95 2.72
CA GLY A 10 -0.37 10.19 1.97
C GLY A 10 -0.12 9.17 0.85
N GLY A 11 -0.75 7.99 0.89
CA GLY A 11 -0.69 7.03 -0.22
C GLY A 11 -1.11 7.65 -1.55
N ILE A 12 -2.20 8.44 -1.57
CA ILE A 12 -2.68 9.13 -2.78
C ILE A 12 -1.61 10.06 -3.34
N ILE A 13 -0.93 10.79 -2.46
CA ILE A 13 0.17 11.70 -2.82
C ILE A 13 1.32 10.89 -3.42
N GLY A 14 1.66 9.74 -2.83
CA GLY A 14 2.69 8.82 -3.33
C GLY A 14 2.41 8.32 -4.74
N TRP A 15 1.21 7.77 -4.97
CA TRP A 15 0.79 7.27 -6.28
C TRP A 15 0.81 8.37 -7.33
N THR A 16 0.26 9.53 -7.00
CA THR A 16 0.17 10.67 -7.91
C THR A 16 1.57 11.18 -8.28
N ALA A 17 2.48 11.28 -7.31
CA ALA A 17 3.85 11.71 -7.56
C ALA A 17 4.61 10.73 -8.47
N ALA A 18 4.48 9.41 -8.25
CA ALA A 18 5.11 8.41 -9.11
C ALA A 18 4.54 8.38 -10.53
N MET A 19 3.25 8.61 -10.69
CA MET A 19 2.64 8.73 -12.02
C MET A 19 3.00 10.06 -12.72
N ALA A 20 3.41 11.09 -11.98
CA ALA A 20 3.75 12.40 -12.54
C ALA A 20 5.26 12.60 -12.82
N SER A 21 6.13 11.76 -12.27
CA SER A 21 7.58 12.01 -12.31
C SER A 21 8.41 10.73 -12.42
N ASP A 22 9.34 10.72 -13.37
CA ASP A 22 10.34 9.64 -13.53
C ASP A 22 11.47 9.70 -12.47
N LYS A 23 11.37 10.62 -11.48
CA LYS A 23 12.33 10.73 -10.38
C LYS A 23 11.96 9.86 -9.18
N VAL A 24 10.75 9.30 -9.12
CA VAL A 24 10.37 8.34 -8.07
C VAL A 24 10.91 6.97 -8.46
N GLN A 25 11.78 6.41 -7.62
CA GLN A 25 12.46 5.13 -7.88
C GLN A 25 11.83 3.95 -7.13
N GLY A 26 10.99 4.23 -6.13
CA GLY A 26 10.23 3.22 -5.39
C GLY A 26 9.24 3.89 -4.43
N ILE A 27 8.22 3.13 -4.03
CA ILE A 27 7.25 3.58 -3.02
C ILE A 27 7.19 2.58 -1.87
N ILE A 28 7.18 3.13 -0.66
CA ILE A 28 6.80 2.44 0.57
C ILE A 28 5.53 3.13 1.06
N ALA A 29 4.43 2.39 1.19
CA ALA A 29 3.17 2.93 1.69
C ALA A 29 2.72 2.18 2.94
N MET A 30 2.61 2.88 4.06
CA MET A 30 2.14 2.36 5.34
C MET A 30 0.65 2.65 5.48
N GLU A 31 -0.17 1.59 5.45
CA GLU A 31 -1.62 1.63 5.54
C GLU A 31 -2.28 2.71 4.65
N PRO A 32 -2.04 2.70 3.33
CA PRO A 32 -2.59 3.69 2.42
C PRO A 32 -4.12 3.63 2.36
N GLY A 33 -4.73 4.82 2.26
CA GLY A 33 -6.20 4.97 2.31
C GLY A 33 -6.94 4.75 1.00
N ALA A 34 -6.29 4.91 -0.15
CA ALA A 34 -6.91 4.79 -1.47
C ALA A 34 -5.90 4.37 -2.56
N PHE A 35 -6.42 3.87 -3.68
CA PHE A 35 -5.65 3.18 -4.71
C PHE A 35 -6.17 3.55 -6.10
N PHE A 36 -5.24 3.74 -7.04
CA PHE A 36 -5.55 3.98 -8.45
C PHE A 36 -5.55 2.67 -9.23
N PHE A 37 -6.46 2.55 -10.19
CA PHE A 37 -6.56 1.44 -11.15
C PHE A 37 -6.59 2.00 -12.57
N PRO A 38 -6.16 1.23 -13.59
CA PRO A 38 -6.36 1.62 -14.96
C PRO A 38 -7.86 1.60 -15.29
N GLN A 39 -8.34 2.64 -15.97
CA GLN A 39 -9.74 2.73 -16.40
C GLN A 39 -10.19 1.47 -17.14
N GLY A 40 -11.30 0.88 -16.70
CA GLY A 40 -11.87 -0.36 -17.25
C GLY A 40 -11.37 -1.64 -16.58
N GLU A 41 -10.46 -1.53 -15.60
CA GLU A 41 -9.95 -2.66 -14.81
C GLU A 41 -10.11 -2.44 -13.29
N GLU A 42 -10.85 -1.41 -12.87
CA GLU A 42 -11.12 -1.16 -11.47
C GLU A 42 -12.02 -2.25 -10.85
N PRO A 43 -11.72 -2.72 -9.63
CA PRO A 43 -12.62 -3.60 -8.90
C PRO A 43 -13.87 -2.85 -8.44
N PRO A 44 -14.97 -3.54 -8.07
CA PRO A 44 -16.10 -2.86 -7.43
C PRO A 44 -15.69 -2.22 -6.10
N ALA A 45 -16.39 -1.15 -5.72
CA ALA A 45 -16.21 -0.53 -4.40
C ALA A 45 -16.45 -1.55 -3.27
N LEU A 46 -15.62 -1.48 -2.24
CA LEU A 46 -15.74 -2.32 -1.05
C LEU A 46 -16.52 -1.56 0.02
N GLN A 47 -17.56 -2.20 0.54
CA GLN A 47 -18.51 -1.57 1.45
C GLN A 47 -18.18 -1.84 2.92
N SER A 48 -18.42 -0.82 3.75
CA SER A 48 -18.38 -0.91 5.22
C SER A 48 -19.44 0.02 5.80
N ARG A 49 -19.90 -0.29 7.02
CA ARG A 49 -20.83 0.56 7.77
C ARG A 49 -20.27 1.95 8.07
N PHE A 50 -18.95 2.12 7.98
CA PHE A 50 -18.24 3.35 8.35
C PHE A 50 -17.66 4.11 7.16
N GLY A 51 -18.05 3.75 5.94
CA GLY A 51 -17.63 4.40 4.70
C GLY A 51 -16.98 3.42 3.73
N ASP A 52 -17.30 3.57 2.45
CA ASP A 52 -16.82 2.67 1.41
C ASP A 52 -15.40 3.04 0.97
N VAL A 53 -14.67 2.05 0.45
CA VAL A 53 -13.43 2.26 -0.30
C VAL A 53 -13.72 2.01 -1.77
N ALA A 54 -13.83 3.10 -2.53
CA ALA A 54 -13.97 3.06 -3.98
C ALA A 54 -12.59 3.14 -4.65
N PRO A 55 -12.37 2.42 -5.77
CA PRO A 55 -11.18 2.60 -6.57
C PRO A 55 -11.16 4.00 -7.18
N LEU A 56 -9.97 4.59 -7.28
CA LEU A 56 -9.72 5.73 -8.16
C LEU A 56 -9.29 5.20 -9.53
N THR A 57 -9.57 5.95 -10.59
CA THR A 57 -9.17 5.54 -11.94
C THR A 57 -8.29 6.58 -12.61
N VAL A 58 -7.37 6.10 -13.44
CA VAL A 58 -6.49 6.90 -14.31
C VAL A 58 -6.38 6.24 -15.68
N PRO A 59 -6.01 6.99 -16.73
CA PRO A 59 -5.72 6.40 -18.04
C PRO A 59 -4.69 5.26 -17.93
N PRO A 60 -4.84 4.17 -18.70
CA PRO A 60 -3.94 3.01 -18.61
C PRO A 60 -2.46 3.35 -18.78
N GLU A 61 -2.12 4.30 -19.65
CA GLU A 61 -0.74 4.77 -19.85
C GLU A 61 -0.16 5.50 -18.63
N GLN A 62 -1.02 6.16 -17.86
CA GLN A 62 -0.63 6.79 -16.61
C GLN A 62 -0.42 5.74 -15.52
N PHE A 63 -1.35 4.77 -15.40
CA PHE A 63 -1.20 3.64 -14.48
C PHE A 63 0.08 2.82 -14.75
N ALA A 64 0.42 2.60 -16.03
CA ALA A 64 1.61 1.89 -16.46
C ALA A 64 2.93 2.53 -16.01
N ARG A 65 2.90 3.75 -15.45
CA ARG A 65 4.07 4.32 -14.78
C ARG A 65 4.35 3.59 -13.48
N LEU A 66 3.34 3.23 -12.69
CA LEU A 66 3.50 2.52 -11.40
C LEU A 66 4.18 1.15 -11.54
N THR A 67 4.13 0.53 -12.72
CA THR A 67 4.74 -0.78 -12.97
C THR A 67 6.26 -0.73 -13.15
N ARG A 68 6.84 0.47 -13.31
CA ARG A 68 8.27 0.67 -13.62
C ARG A 68 9.17 0.75 -12.38
N MET A 69 8.60 0.68 -11.18
CA MET A 69 9.31 0.75 -9.91
C MET A 69 8.83 -0.35 -8.97
N PRO A 70 9.66 -0.76 -7.99
CA PRO A 70 9.18 -1.54 -6.87
C PRO A 70 8.24 -0.73 -5.96
N ILE A 71 7.17 -1.37 -5.51
CA ILE A 71 6.21 -0.82 -4.55
C ILE A 71 6.04 -1.83 -3.40
N VAL A 72 6.05 -1.35 -2.16
CA VAL A 72 5.66 -2.16 -1.01
C VAL A 72 4.61 -1.43 -0.18
N ILE A 73 3.56 -2.16 0.17
CA ILE A 73 2.48 -1.69 1.04
C ILE A 73 2.54 -2.49 2.34
N TYR A 74 2.53 -1.80 3.48
CA TYR A 74 2.54 -2.38 4.80
C TYR A 74 1.20 -2.17 5.51
N PHE A 75 0.70 -3.22 6.16
CA PHE A 75 -0.41 -3.15 7.12
C PHE A 75 0.02 -3.74 8.46
N GLY A 76 -0.44 -3.12 9.55
CA GLY A 76 -0.17 -3.49 10.94
C GLY A 76 -0.91 -4.75 11.38
N ASP A 77 -1.22 -4.81 12.67
CA ASP A 77 -1.92 -5.92 13.31
C ASP A 77 -3.39 -5.56 13.59
N TYR A 78 -4.14 -6.47 14.21
CA TYR A 78 -5.53 -6.27 14.65
C TYR A 78 -6.53 -5.98 13.53
N ILE A 79 -6.19 -6.32 12.29
CA ILE A 79 -7.10 -6.27 11.14
C ILE A 79 -7.86 -7.61 11.10
N PRO A 80 -9.21 -7.60 11.22
CA PRO A 80 -9.99 -8.82 11.17
C PRO A 80 -9.95 -9.44 9.76
N ASP A 81 -10.30 -10.72 9.65
CA ASP A 81 -10.42 -11.43 8.37
C ASP A 81 -11.82 -11.31 7.74
N HIS A 82 -12.74 -10.62 8.41
CA HIS A 82 -14.10 -10.31 7.95
C HIS A 82 -14.58 -8.97 8.52
N LEU A 83 -15.72 -8.48 8.01
CA LEU A 83 -16.39 -7.31 8.58
C LEU A 83 -16.92 -7.65 9.98
N ASP A 84 -16.40 -6.99 11.01
CA ASP A 84 -16.65 -7.32 12.42
C ASP A 84 -17.58 -6.32 13.15
N GLY A 85 -18.09 -5.30 12.43
CA GLY A 85 -18.95 -4.27 12.99
C GLY A 85 -18.21 -3.13 13.71
N THR A 86 -16.88 -3.14 13.78
CA THR A 86 -16.08 -2.08 14.39
C THR A 86 -15.55 -1.10 13.34
N GLN A 87 -15.41 0.18 13.70
CA GLN A 87 -14.89 1.17 12.77
C GLN A 87 -13.46 0.87 12.35
N GLY A 88 -12.59 0.52 13.30
CA GLY A 88 -11.20 0.18 13.01
C GLY A 88 -11.08 -1.10 12.18
N GLY A 89 -11.74 -2.18 12.61
CA GLY A 89 -11.66 -3.48 11.97
C GLY A 89 -12.18 -3.46 10.53
N GLU A 90 -13.42 -2.99 10.32
CA GLU A 90 -14.00 -2.97 8.97
C GLU A 90 -13.21 -2.07 8.01
N GLN A 91 -12.84 -0.86 8.44
CA GLN A 91 -12.15 0.12 7.57
C GLN A 91 -10.77 -0.37 7.13
N TRP A 92 -10.01 -1.02 8.02
CA TRP A 92 -8.71 -1.57 7.66
C TRP A 92 -8.81 -2.89 6.91
N PHE A 93 -9.83 -3.71 7.20
CA PHE A 93 -10.13 -4.91 6.41
C PHE A 93 -10.38 -4.57 4.94
N ILE A 94 -11.28 -3.62 4.65
CA ILE A 94 -11.59 -3.24 3.26
C ILE A 94 -10.41 -2.53 2.57
N ARG A 95 -9.60 -1.75 3.29
CA ARG A 95 -8.39 -1.12 2.74
C ARG A 95 -7.31 -2.15 2.40
N MET A 96 -7.07 -3.13 3.27
CA MET A 96 -6.12 -4.20 2.99
C MET A 96 -6.58 -5.07 1.82
N LYS A 97 -7.90 -5.31 1.70
CA LYS A 97 -8.48 -6.01 0.54
C LYS A 97 -8.30 -5.22 -0.75
N MET A 98 -8.56 -3.91 -0.76
CA MET A 98 -8.31 -3.04 -1.93
C MET A 98 -6.82 -2.97 -2.27
N ALA A 99 -5.94 -2.90 -1.25
CA ALA A 99 -4.49 -2.92 -1.44
C ALA A 99 -4.02 -4.21 -2.13
N ARG A 100 -4.60 -5.37 -1.77
CA ARG A 100 -4.33 -6.64 -2.45
C ARG A 100 -4.73 -6.56 -3.92
N GLN A 101 -5.93 -6.07 -4.22
CA GLN A 101 -6.40 -5.91 -5.60
C GLN A 101 -5.48 -4.95 -6.39
N PHE A 102 -5.04 -3.86 -5.79
CA PHE A 102 -4.08 -2.94 -6.39
C PHE A 102 -2.74 -3.63 -6.70
N VAL A 103 -2.17 -4.36 -5.75
CA VAL A 103 -0.93 -5.14 -5.96
C VAL A 103 -1.08 -6.14 -7.10
N ASP A 104 -2.20 -6.87 -7.12
CA ASP A 104 -2.49 -7.86 -8.15
C ASP A 104 -2.60 -7.20 -9.53
N THR A 105 -3.25 -6.03 -9.63
CA THR A 105 -3.34 -5.25 -10.88
C THR A 105 -1.98 -4.72 -11.31
N VAL A 106 -1.17 -4.13 -10.43
CA VAL A 106 0.19 -3.68 -10.78
C VAL A 106 1.03 -4.82 -11.33
N ASN A 107 0.98 -6.00 -10.68
CA ASN A 107 1.75 -7.17 -11.07
C ASN A 107 1.22 -7.81 -12.36
N LYS A 108 -0.10 -7.81 -12.60
CA LYS A 108 -0.72 -8.23 -13.86
C LYS A 108 -0.17 -7.43 -15.05
N HIS A 109 0.15 -6.15 -14.84
CA HIS A 109 0.76 -5.26 -15.84
C HIS A 109 2.30 -5.28 -15.82
N GLY A 110 2.91 -6.33 -15.26
CA GLY A 110 4.37 -6.54 -15.26
C GLY A 110 5.14 -5.74 -14.20
N GLY A 111 4.43 -5.12 -13.25
CA GLY A 111 5.04 -4.39 -12.15
C GLY A 111 5.61 -5.29 -11.04
N LYS A 112 6.16 -4.65 -10.00
CA LYS A 112 6.75 -5.32 -8.83
C LYS A 112 6.19 -4.73 -7.56
N ALA A 113 4.97 -5.09 -7.22
CA ALA A 113 4.27 -4.65 -6.03
C ALA A 113 4.14 -5.78 -5.00
N GLU A 114 4.31 -5.42 -3.72
CA GLU A 114 4.22 -6.34 -2.58
C GLU A 114 3.25 -5.78 -1.53
N LEU A 115 2.47 -6.66 -0.89
CA LEU A 115 1.64 -6.34 0.27
C LEU A 115 2.11 -7.18 1.46
N VAL A 116 2.67 -6.49 2.46
CA VAL A 116 3.17 -7.06 3.71
C VAL A 116 2.14 -6.80 4.81
N HIS A 117 1.64 -7.88 5.39
CA HIS A 117 0.89 -7.84 6.65
C HIS A 117 1.88 -8.19 7.76
N LEU A 118 2.25 -7.21 8.59
CA LEU A 118 3.35 -7.33 9.57
C LEU A 118 3.29 -8.61 10.43
N PRO A 119 2.11 -9.03 10.95
CA PRO A 119 2.01 -10.25 11.74
C PRO A 119 2.44 -11.53 10.99
N LYS A 120 2.30 -11.55 9.65
CA LYS A 120 2.70 -12.69 8.81
C LYS A 120 4.21 -12.77 8.60
N VAL A 121 4.95 -11.69 8.85
CA VAL A 121 6.43 -11.64 8.79
C VAL A 121 7.06 -11.61 10.19
N GLY A 122 6.28 -11.92 11.24
CA GLY A 122 6.76 -12.06 12.61
C GLY A 122 6.74 -10.78 13.44
N ILE A 123 6.32 -9.64 12.87
CA ILE A 123 6.26 -8.35 13.56
C ILE A 123 4.82 -8.11 14.00
N LYS A 124 4.56 -8.11 15.31
CA LYS A 124 3.20 -8.13 15.88
C LYS A 124 2.92 -6.91 16.75
N GLY A 125 1.65 -6.62 16.95
CA GLY A 125 1.18 -5.56 17.83
C GLY A 125 1.23 -4.15 17.23
N ASN A 126 1.50 -4.04 15.93
CA ASN A 126 1.58 -2.75 15.26
C ASN A 126 0.21 -2.10 15.08
N THR A 127 0.18 -0.79 15.28
CA THR A 127 -0.95 0.09 15.03
C THR A 127 -0.88 0.69 13.62
N HIS A 128 -1.83 1.57 13.32
CA HIS A 128 -1.81 2.40 12.11
C HIS A 128 -0.52 3.23 11.96
N PHE A 129 0.15 3.56 13.07
CA PHE A 129 1.37 4.35 13.10
C PHE A 129 2.60 3.47 13.38
N MET A 130 2.77 2.41 12.60
CA MET A 130 3.86 1.42 12.74
C MET A 130 5.28 2.00 12.79
N PHE A 131 5.49 3.20 12.25
CA PHE A 131 6.76 3.91 12.30
C PHE A 131 7.04 4.62 13.64
N SER A 132 6.03 4.76 14.50
CA SER A 132 6.13 5.34 15.85
C SER A 132 5.73 4.39 16.97
N ASP A 133 5.32 3.16 16.65
CA ASP A 133 5.07 2.12 17.65
C ASP A 133 6.35 1.78 18.44
N THR A 134 6.20 1.15 19.59
CA THR A 134 7.33 0.79 20.47
C THR A 134 8.29 -0.23 19.84
N ASN A 135 7.85 -0.96 18.81
CA ASN A 135 8.66 -1.88 18.01
C ASN A 135 9.04 -1.30 16.63
N ASN A 136 8.98 0.02 16.44
CA ASN A 136 9.27 0.67 15.16
C ASN A 136 10.66 0.36 14.59
N ALA A 137 11.65 0.01 15.44
CA ALA A 137 12.95 -0.47 15.01
C ALA A 137 12.86 -1.76 14.18
N GLU A 138 11.98 -2.70 14.54
CA GLU A 138 11.77 -3.94 13.78
C GLU A 138 11.13 -3.66 12.41
N VAL A 139 10.19 -2.70 12.37
CA VAL A 139 9.56 -2.23 11.13
C VAL A 139 10.60 -1.55 10.25
N ALA A 140 11.46 -0.70 10.82
CA ALA A 140 12.53 -0.02 10.11
C ALA A 140 13.56 -1.00 9.54
N ASP A 141 13.93 -2.05 10.30
CA ASP A 141 14.84 -3.11 9.84
C ASP A 141 14.24 -3.91 8.67
N HIS A 142 12.95 -4.25 8.75
CA HIS A 142 12.25 -4.91 7.65
C HIS A 142 12.24 -4.03 6.38
N LEU A 143 12.03 -2.72 6.57
CA LEU A 143 12.07 -1.75 5.51
C LEU A 143 13.45 -1.59 4.87
N ALA A 144 14.49 -1.53 5.69
CA ALA A 144 15.87 -1.44 5.25
C ALA A 144 16.27 -2.67 4.42
N ARG A 145 15.86 -3.88 4.85
CA ARG A 145 16.06 -5.10 4.04
C ARG A 145 15.37 -5.02 2.69
N TRP A 146 14.10 -4.57 2.66
CA TRP A 146 13.40 -4.40 1.39
C TRP A 146 14.11 -3.40 0.46
N LEU A 147 14.56 -2.26 0.99
CA LEU A 147 15.33 -1.27 0.23
C LEU A 147 16.61 -1.89 -0.37
N HIS A 148 17.35 -2.65 0.44
CA HIS A 148 18.56 -3.34 0.01
C HIS A 148 18.30 -4.34 -1.10
N GLU A 149 17.27 -5.20 -0.95
CA GLU A 149 16.87 -6.19 -1.95
C GLU A 149 16.44 -5.56 -3.28
N LYS A 150 15.88 -4.36 -3.25
CA LYS A 150 15.51 -3.60 -4.46
C LYS A 150 16.65 -2.71 -4.99
N GLY A 151 17.79 -2.66 -4.30
CA GLY A 151 18.93 -1.82 -4.66
C GLY A 151 18.63 -0.31 -4.55
N LEU A 152 17.79 0.07 -3.58
CA LEU A 152 17.32 1.44 -3.34
C LEU A 152 18.00 2.13 -2.15
N ASP A 153 19.02 1.50 -1.56
CA ASP A 153 19.81 1.97 -0.42
C ASP A 153 21.20 2.48 -0.81
N LYS A 154 21.43 2.71 -2.11
CA LYS A 154 22.71 3.11 -2.72
C LYS A 154 22.72 4.56 -3.18
#